data_AF-A0A523B3E1-F1
#
_entry.id   AF-A0A523B3E1-F1
#
_cell.length_a   1.000
_cell.length_b   1.000
_cell.length_c   1.000
_cell.angle_alpha   90.00
_cell.angle_beta   90.00
_cell.angle_gamma   90.00
#
_symmetry.space_group_name_H-M   'P 1'
#
loop_
_entity.id
_entity.type
_entity.pdbx_description
1 polymer ?
#
loop_
_entity_poly.entity_id
_entity_poly.type
_entity_poly.pdbx_seq_one_letter_code
_entity_poly.pdbx_strand_id
1 'polypeptide(L)'
;MFSPQISYMKLPTTPIRMSLVLISSMIFFLGIFIGYSSAHSLKSLVEDLEHLFSPLTGFPPIMLTVVILVNNFIKTFLFMLLGILFAIPTVLFALINGVILGALGFFVAEEKGVLFLLTGLLPHGVFEIPALLISCALGIGIGMSVVRRIHRKDVSIGSVVISCIKAYFKIVMPLLVLAAFIEVYVTPLLLQQLL
;
A
#
# COMPACT_ATOMS: atom_id res chain seq x y z
N MET A 1 38.08 33.24 15.59
CA MET A 1 36.88 32.90 16.37
C MET A 1 35.92 32.19 15.41
N PHE A 2 35.94 30.86 15.39
CA PHE A 2 35.18 30.04 14.45
C PHE A 2 33.72 29.95 14.91
N SER A 3 32.82 30.65 14.23
CA SER A 3 31.38 30.37 14.32
C SER A 3 31.07 29.19 13.39
N PRO A 4 30.52 28.06 13.88
CA PRO A 4 29.95 27.07 12.99
C PRO A 4 28.66 27.65 12.41
N GLN A 5 28.69 28.02 11.13
CA GLN A 5 27.47 28.24 10.38
C GLN A 5 26.76 26.89 10.27
N ILE A 6 25.86 26.61 11.21
CA ILE A 6 24.83 25.59 11.05
C ILE A 6 23.94 26.11 9.92
N SER A 7 24.32 25.77 8.70
CA SER A 7 23.48 25.97 7.53
C SER A 7 22.27 25.07 7.75
N TYR A 8 21.19 25.68 8.24
CA TYR A 8 19.86 25.09 8.25
C TYR A 8 19.52 24.78 6.79
N MET A 9 19.91 23.57 6.38
CA MET A 9 19.68 23.03 5.06
C MET A 9 18.17 23.10 4.85
N LYS A 10 17.75 24.02 3.99
CA LYS A 10 16.37 24.16 3.54
C LYS A 10 15.91 22.75 3.13
N LEU A 11 15.11 22.09 3.95
CA LEU A 11 14.36 20.90 3.58
C LEU A 11 13.05 21.35 2.93
N PRO A 12 13.02 21.67 1.63
CA PRO A 12 11.79 21.44 0.90
C PRO A 12 12.06 20.78 -0.45
N THR A 13 11.79 19.49 -0.51
CA THR A 13 10.96 18.92 -1.58
C THR A 13 10.02 17.98 -0.86
N THR A 14 8.70 18.10 -1.03
CA THR A 14 7.75 17.18 -0.43
C THR A 14 8.23 15.73 -0.66
N PRO A 15 8.29 14.89 0.38
CA PRO A 15 8.74 13.50 0.21
C PRO A 15 7.84 12.75 -0.78
N ILE A 16 6.57 13.17 -0.86
CA ILE A 16 5.63 12.73 -1.88
C ILE A 16 5.82 13.58 -3.13
N ARG A 17 6.37 12.96 -4.17
CA ARG A 17 6.45 13.53 -5.53
C ARG A 17 5.35 12.90 -6.37
N MET A 18 4.55 13.73 -7.05
CA MET A 18 3.44 13.25 -7.88
C MET A 18 3.90 12.22 -8.93
N SER A 19 5.07 12.44 -9.54
CA SER A 19 5.65 11.49 -10.49
C SER A 19 5.86 10.08 -9.91
N LEU A 20 6.23 9.98 -8.62
CA LEU A 20 6.45 8.69 -7.97
C LEU A 20 5.13 7.99 -7.63
N VAL A 21 4.10 8.76 -7.30
CA VAL A 21 2.73 8.24 -7.11
C VAL A 21 2.18 7.72 -8.44
N LEU A 22 2.42 8.42 -9.54
CA LEU A 22 2.03 7.93 -10.87
C LEU A 22 2.77 6.64 -11.22
N ILE A 23 4.08 6.55 -10.96
CA ILE A 23 4.86 5.33 -11.19
C ILE A 23 4.31 4.16 -10.36
N SER A 24 4.10 4.34 -9.05
CA SER A 24 3.54 3.28 -8.21
C SER A 24 2.14 2.87 -8.66
N SER A 25 1.32 3.83 -9.10
CA SER A 25 -0.01 3.56 -9.66
C SER A 25 0.08 2.71 -10.92
N MET A 26 0.94 3.06 -11.87
CA MET A 26 1.11 2.28 -13.10
C MET A 26 1.55 0.84 -12.81
N ILE A 27 2.48 0.64 -11.87
CA ILE A 27 2.93 -0.69 -11.44
C ILE A 27 1.78 -1.48 -10.80
N PHE A 28 1.00 -0.85 -9.93
CA PHE A 28 -0.13 -1.48 -9.26
C PHE A 28 -1.24 -1.89 -10.25
N PHE A 29 -1.63 -0.99 -11.16
CA PHE A 29 -2.65 -1.29 -12.18
C PHE A 29 -2.16 -2.32 -13.21
N LEU A 30 -0.87 -2.32 -13.54
CA LEU A 30 -0.26 -3.42 -14.30
C LEU A 30 -0.41 -4.75 -13.55
N GLY A 31 -0.17 -4.75 -12.24
CA GLY A 31 -0.42 -5.89 -11.37
C GLY A 31 -1.86 -6.38 -11.45
N ILE A 32 -2.85 -5.48 -11.31
CA ILE A 32 -4.28 -5.81 -11.46
C ILE A 32 -4.54 -6.48 -12.80
N PHE A 33 -4.05 -5.91 -13.89
CA PHE A 33 -4.22 -6.46 -15.22
C PHE A 33 -3.63 -7.88 -15.35
N ILE A 34 -2.42 -8.09 -14.83
CA ILE A 34 -1.76 -9.41 -14.82
C ILE A 34 -2.56 -10.41 -13.97
N GLY A 35 -2.98 -10.00 -12.76
CA GLY A 35 -3.75 -10.84 -11.84
C GLY A 35 -5.10 -11.26 -12.42
N TYR A 36 -5.82 -10.32 -13.02
CA TYR A 36 -7.11 -10.58 -13.65
C TYR A 36 -6.96 -11.50 -14.87
N SER A 37 -6.00 -11.22 -15.77
CA SER A 37 -5.78 -12.03 -16.97
C SER A 37 -5.26 -13.44 -16.67
N SER A 38 -4.58 -13.62 -15.54
CA SER A 38 -3.98 -14.88 -15.11
C SER A 38 -4.73 -15.54 -13.95
N ALA A 39 -5.97 -15.12 -13.65
CA ALA A 39 -6.69 -15.51 -12.43
C ALA A 39 -6.81 -17.03 -12.28
N HIS A 40 -7.13 -17.75 -13.35
CA HIS A 40 -7.20 -19.22 -13.36
C HIS A 40 -5.88 -19.88 -12.95
N SER A 41 -4.73 -19.33 -13.38
CA SER A 41 -3.41 -19.84 -12.98
C SER A 41 -3.05 -19.51 -11.54
N LEU A 42 -3.69 -18.49 -10.96
CA LEU A 42 -3.50 -18.04 -9.58
C LEU A 42 -4.54 -18.61 -8.62
N LYS A 43 -5.42 -19.52 -9.08
CA LYS A 43 -6.54 -20.04 -8.30
C LYS A 43 -6.10 -20.63 -6.96
N SER A 44 -5.09 -21.51 -6.97
CA SER A 44 -4.59 -22.15 -5.74
C SER A 44 -4.04 -21.12 -4.75
N LEU A 45 -3.36 -20.08 -5.24
CA LEU A 45 -2.86 -19.00 -4.39
C LEU A 45 -4.01 -18.21 -3.76
N VAL A 46 -5.08 -17.95 -4.52
CA VAL A 46 -6.27 -17.27 -4.01
C VAL A 46 -6.97 -18.12 -2.95
N GLU A 47 -7.18 -19.41 -3.22
CA GLU A 47 -7.77 -20.36 -2.26
C GLU A 47 -6.93 -20.44 -0.97
N ASP A 48 -5.60 -20.53 -1.09
CA ASP A 48 -4.68 -20.51 0.06
C ASP A 48 -4.81 -19.22 0.89
N LEU A 49 -4.92 -18.06 0.23
CA LEU A 49 -5.12 -16.78 0.92
C LEU A 49 -6.47 -16.75 1.64
N GLU A 50 -7.56 -17.18 1.01
CA GLU A 50 -8.87 -17.27 1.66
C GLU A 50 -8.84 -18.17 2.89
N HIS A 51 -8.17 -19.32 2.81
CA HIS A 51 -7.99 -20.21 3.95
C HIS A 51 -7.23 -19.55 5.10
N LEU A 52 -6.21 -18.73 4.82
CA LEU A 52 -5.47 -17.98 5.85
C LEU A 52 -6.32 -16.89 6.52
N PHE A 53 -7.25 -16.26 5.79
CA PHE A 53 -8.11 -15.20 6.32
C PHE A 53 -9.43 -15.72 6.92
N SER A 54 -9.85 -16.94 6.59
CA SER A 54 -11.09 -17.55 7.11
C SER A 54 -11.23 -17.53 8.65
N PRO A 55 -10.17 -17.75 9.46
CA PRO A 55 -10.30 -17.73 10.91
C PRO A 55 -10.54 -16.32 11.48
N LEU A 56 -10.29 -15.26 10.70
CA LEU A 56 -10.48 -13.88 11.15
C LEU A 56 -11.96 -13.50 11.29
N THR A 57 -12.87 -14.24 10.65
CA THR A 57 -14.32 -13.99 10.69
C THR A 57 -14.94 -14.20 12.08
N GLY A 58 -14.25 -14.91 12.98
CA GLY A 58 -14.70 -15.13 14.36
C GLY A 58 -14.26 -14.08 15.38
N PHE A 59 -13.46 -13.09 14.97
CA PHE A 59 -12.97 -12.08 15.91
C PHE A 59 -14.01 -11.00 16.23
N PRO A 60 -14.00 -10.45 17.46
CA PRO A 60 -14.77 -9.25 17.78
C PRO A 60 -14.43 -8.12 16.80
N PRO A 61 -15.39 -7.28 16.37
CA PRO A 61 -15.16 -6.23 15.37
C PRO A 61 -13.97 -5.31 15.69
N ILE A 62 -13.81 -4.93 16.96
CA ILE A 62 -12.67 -4.10 17.39
C ILE A 62 -11.32 -4.80 17.18
N MET A 63 -11.25 -6.10 17.48
CA MET A 63 -10.04 -6.89 17.29
C MET A 63 -9.73 -7.07 15.80
N LEU A 64 -10.75 -7.36 14.99
CA LEU A 64 -10.61 -7.48 13.54
C LEU A 64 -10.10 -6.17 12.91
N THR A 65 -10.64 -5.02 13.35
CA THR A 65 -10.19 -3.70 12.89
C THR A 65 -8.71 -3.48 13.17
N VAL A 66 -8.26 -3.81 14.39
CA VAL A 66 -6.85 -3.69 14.78
C VAL A 66 -5.97 -4.64 13.98
N VAL A 67 -6.39 -5.88 13.77
CA VAL A 67 -5.64 -6.88 12.99
C VAL A 67 -5.44 -6.40 11.55
N ILE A 68 -6.51 -5.93 10.89
CA ILE A 68 -6.45 -5.41 9.52
C ILE A 68 -5.55 -4.17 9.45
N LEU A 69 -5.75 -3.21 10.36
CA LEU A 69 -4.94 -1.99 10.43
C LEU A 69 -3.45 -2.32 10.62
N VAL A 70 -3.11 -3.19 11.57
CA VAL A 70 -1.72 -3.57 11.86
C VAL A 70 -1.11 -4.33 10.70
N ASN A 71 -1.84 -5.24 10.06
CA ASN A 71 -1.37 -5.96 8.88
C ASN A 71 -1.00 -5.01 7.74
N ASN A 72 -1.90 -4.07 7.42
CA ASN A 72 -1.68 -3.09 6.35
C ASN A 72 -0.61 -2.07 6.73
N PHE A 73 -0.55 -1.65 8.00
CA PHE A 73 0.52 -0.80 8.51
C PHE A 73 1.89 -1.48 8.37
N ILE A 74 2.03 -2.72 8.86
CA ILE A 74 3.30 -3.46 8.79
C ILE A 74 3.73 -3.62 7.34
N LYS A 75 2.84 -4.10 6.46
CA LYS A 75 3.15 -4.29 5.04
C LYS A 75 3.59 -2.98 4.38
N THR A 76 2.75 -1.96 4.42
CA THR A 76 3.04 -0.70 3.71
C THR A 76 4.23 0.04 4.31
N PHE A 77 4.41 0.05 5.63
CA PHE A 77 5.56 0.67 6.30
C PHE A 77 6.87 -0.08 6.03
N LEU A 78 6.86 -1.41 6.17
CA LEU A 78 8.04 -2.24 5.92
C LEU A 78 8.51 -2.12 4.47
N PHE A 79 7.60 -2.26 3.50
CA PHE A 79 7.98 -2.18 2.08
C PHE A 79 8.34 -0.76 1.64
N MET A 80 7.88 0.27 2.33
CA MET A 80 8.43 1.62 2.17
C MET A 80 9.91 1.66 2.60
N LEU A 81 10.23 1.16 3.81
CA LEU A 81 11.61 1.18 4.33
C LEU A 81 12.55 0.28 3.52
N LEU A 82 12.09 -0.88 3.08
CA LEU A 82 12.82 -1.78 2.17
C LEU A 82 13.09 -1.13 0.80
N GLY A 83 12.51 0.04 0.51
CA GLY A 83 12.90 0.88 -0.61
C GLY A 83 14.39 1.22 -0.63
N ILE A 84 15.07 1.17 0.51
CA ILE A 84 16.54 1.32 0.59
C ILE A 84 17.29 0.28 -0.27
N LEU A 85 16.68 -0.87 -0.54
CA LEU A 85 17.18 -1.90 -1.44
C LEU A 85 16.84 -1.56 -2.90
N PHE A 86 17.23 -0.37 -3.34
CA PHE A 86 17.05 0.11 -4.72
C PHE A 86 15.60 0.16 -5.22
N ALA A 87 14.64 0.35 -4.30
CA ALA A 87 13.20 0.29 -4.57
C ALA A 87 12.66 -1.07 -5.06
N ILE A 88 13.50 -2.10 -5.23
CA ILE A 88 13.10 -3.39 -5.80
C ILE A 88 11.99 -4.05 -4.97
N PRO A 89 12.12 -4.20 -3.64
CA PRO A 89 11.06 -4.80 -2.84
C PRO A 89 9.77 -3.97 -2.85
N THR A 90 9.88 -2.64 -2.86
CA THR A 90 8.73 -1.73 -2.90
C THR A 90 7.95 -1.87 -4.22
N VAL A 91 8.66 -1.96 -5.35
CA VAL A 91 8.06 -2.15 -6.68
C VAL A 91 7.37 -3.50 -6.77
N LEU A 92 8.02 -4.58 -6.30
CA LEU A 92 7.41 -5.91 -6.26
C LEU A 92 6.18 -5.93 -5.34
N PHE A 93 6.24 -5.25 -4.20
CA PHE A 93 5.09 -5.13 -3.29
C PHE A 93 3.89 -4.46 -3.97
N ALA A 94 4.09 -3.34 -4.66
CA ALA A 94 3.02 -2.70 -5.43
C ALA A 94 2.44 -3.62 -6.50
N LEU A 95 3.31 -4.31 -7.25
CA LEU A 95 2.90 -5.25 -8.29
C LEU A 95 2.09 -6.42 -7.72
N ILE A 96 2.59 -7.08 -6.67
CA ILE A 96 1.97 -8.25 -6.04
C ILE A 96 0.61 -7.90 -5.44
N ASN A 97 0.47 -6.75 -4.76
CA ASN A 97 -0.85 -6.33 -4.25
C ASN A 97 -1.83 -6.08 -5.40
N GLY A 98 -1.37 -5.51 -6.51
CA GLY A 98 -2.18 -5.39 -7.72
C GLY A 98 -2.60 -6.76 -8.26
N VAL A 99 -1.67 -7.70 -8.40
CA VAL A 99 -1.94 -9.07 -8.87
C VAL A 99 -2.98 -9.78 -8.00
N ILE A 100 -2.81 -9.73 -6.67
CA ILE A 100 -3.75 -10.34 -5.72
C ILE A 100 -5.15 -9.71 -5.87
N LEU A 101 -5.23 -8.38 -5.91
CA LEU A 101 -6.52 -7.69 -6.08
C LEU A 101 -7.19 -8.01 -7.42
N GLY A 102 -6.40 -8.10 -8.51
CA GLY A 102 -6.92 -8.45 -9.83
C GLY A 102 -7.46 -9.89 -9.90
N ALA A 103 -6.73 -10.85 -9.31
CA ALA A 103 -7.16 -12.25 -9.27
C ALA A 103 -8.39 -12.45 -8.37
N LEU A 104 -8.40 -11.88 -7.17
CA LEU A 104 -9.56 -11.89 -6.28
C LEU A 104 -10.77 -11.22 -6.94
N GLY A 105 -10.56 -10.08 -7.59
CA GLY A 105 -11.60 -9.36 -8.30
C GLY A 105 -12.23 -10.19 -9.42
N PHE A 106 -11.44 -10.99 -10.14
CA PHE A 106 -11.95 -11.92 -11.14
C PHE A 106 -12.92 -12.95 -10.54
N PHE A 107 -12.47 -13.70 -9.52
CA PHE A 107 -13.28 -14.76 -8.92
C PHE A 107 -14.55 -14.22 -8.24
N VAL A 108 -14.45 -13.11 -7.49
CA VAL A 108 -15.61 -12.50 -6.85
C VAL A 108 -16.63 -11.99 -7.88
N ALA A 109 -16.15 -11.40 -8.99
CA ALA A 109 -17.05 -10.95 -10.05
C ALA A 109 -17.72 -12.12 -10.78
N GLU A 110 -17.02 -13.23 -10.98
CA GLU A 110 -17.56 -14.45 -11.58
C GLU A 110 -18.61 -15.12 -10.69
N GLU A 111 -18.35 -15.23 -9.38
CA GLU A 111 -19.24 -15.94 -8.45
C GLU A 111 -20.42 -15.11 -7.95
N LYS A 112 -20.20 -13.82 -7.65
CA LYS A 112 -21.17 -12.94 -6.95
C LYS A 112 -21.57 -11.71 -7.77
N GLY A 113 -20.96 -11.52 -8.94
CA GLY A 113 -21.23 -10.40 -9.82
C GLY A 113 -20.46 -9.12 -9.48
N VAL A 114 -20.39 -8.22 -10.46
CA VAL A 114 -19.62 -6.96 -10.39
C VAL A 114 -20.13 -6.02 -9.29
N LEU A 115 -21.45 -5.99 -9.04
CA LEU A 115 -22.01 -5.12 -8.00
C LEU A 115 -21.55 -5.55 -6.60
N PHE A 116 -21.50 -6.86 -6.34
CA PHE A 116 -20.99 -7.39 -5.08
C PHE A 116 -19.50 -7.06 -4.90
N LEU A 117 -18.69 -7.24 -5.95
CA LEU A 117 -17.29 -6.84 -5.95
C LEU A 117 -17.10 -5.36 -5.60
N LEU A 118 -17.81 -4.47 -6.30
CA LEU A 118 -17.68 -3.02 -6.09
C LEU A 118 -18.14 -2.61 -4.69
N THR A 119 -19.21 -3.23 -4.18
CA THR A 119 -19.73 -2.94 -2.83
C THR A 119 -18.79 -3.46 -1.75
N GLY A 120 -18.14 -4.60 -1.99
CA GLY A 120 -17.10 -5.12 -1.12
C GLY A 120 -15.87 -4.22 -1.11
N LEU A 121 -15.39 -3.82 -2.29
CA LEU A 121 -14.10 -3.14 -2.45
C LEU A 121 -14.15 -1.62 -2.22
N LEU A 122 -15.09 -0.91 -2.84
CA LEU A 122 -15.05 0.56 -2.92
C LEU A 122 -15.08 1.26 -1.56
N PRO A 123 -15.92 0.87 -0.58
CA PRO A 123 -16.05 1.62 0.67
C PRO A 123 -14.71 1.84 1.37
N HIS A 124 -13.90 0.79 1.52
CA HIS A 124 -12.60 0.85 2.19
C HIS A 124 -11.44 1.06 1.20
N GLY A 125 -11.54 0.51 -0.02
CA GLY A 125 -10.52 0.55 -1.05
C GLY A 125 -10.18 1.96 -1.55
N VAL A 126 -11.13 2.91 -1.49
CA VAL A 126 -10.86 4.33 -1.80
C VAL A 126 -9.89 4.99 -0.81
N PHE A 127 -9.67 4.40 0.37
CA PHE A 127 -8.68 4.87 1.35
C PHE A 127 -7.42 4.00 1.34
N GLU A 128 -7.58 2.67 1.28
CA GLU A 128 -6.46 1.73 1.31
C GLU A 128 -5.57 1.84 0.07
N ILE A 129 -6.16 1.87 -1.14
CA ILE A 129 -5.38 1.89 -2.39
C ILE A 129 -4.52 3.17 -2.46
N PRO A 130 -5.05 4.39 -2.22
CA PRO A 130 -4.19 5.58 -2.14
C PRO A 130 -3.11 5.50 -1.04
N ALA A 131 -3.43 4.94 0.13
CA ALA A 131 -2.46 4.77 1.21
C ALA A 131 -1.29 3.89 0.77
N LEU A 132 -1.58 2.74 0.14
CA LEU A 132 -0.60 1.82 -0.42
C LEU A 132 0.25 2.48 -1.50
N LEU A 133 -0.38 3.17 -2.46
CA LEU A 133 0.30 3.82 -3.58
C LEU A 133 1.23 4.94 -3.13
N ILE A 134 0.81 5.75 -2.16
CA ILE A 134 1.63 6.79 -1.54
C ILE A 134 2.80 6.15 -0.78
N SER A 135 2.56 5.08 -0.01
CA SER A 135 3.63 4.37 0.70
C SER A 135 4.68 3.80 -0.26
N CYS A 136 4.24 3.23 -1.38
CA CYS A 136 5.14 2.74 -2.44
C CYS A 136 5.93 3.89 -3.08
N ALA A 137 5.28 5.04 -3.33
CA ALA A 137 5.96 6.21 -3.86
C ALA A 137 7.06 6.72 -2.91
N LEU A 138 6.80 6.71 -1.60
CA LEU A 138 7.80 7.05 -0.57
C LEU A 138 8.97 6.06 -0.58
N GLY A 139 8.72 4.75 -0.70
CA GLY A 139 9.76 3.72 -0.77
C GLY A 139 10.59 3.80 -2.06
N ILE A 140 9.97 4.08 -3.20
CA ILE A 140 10.68 4.37 -4.46
C ILE A 140 11.56 5.61 -4.30
N GLY A 141 11.05 6.66 -3.63
CA GLY A 141 11.82 7.85 -3.28
C GLY A 141 13.08 7.54 -2.45
N ILE A 142 12.96 6.64 -1.47
CA ILE A 142 14.12 6.14 -0.68
C ILE A 142 15.10 5.43 -1.60
N GLY A 143 14.66 4.50 -2.45
CA GLY A 143 15.54 3.77 -3.38
C GLY A 143 16.27 4.68 -4.38
N MET A 144 15.58 5.69 -4.91
CA MET A 144 16.20 6.70 -5.77
C MET A 144 17.29 7.50 -5.05
N SER A 145 17.14 7.75 -3.75
CA SER A 145 18.17 8.44 -2.96
C SER A 145 19.46 7.61 -2.84
N VAL A 146 19.33 6.28 -2.72
CA VAL A 146 20.45 5.33 -2.71
C VAL A 146 21.18 5.34 -4.07
N VAL A 147 20.43 5.24 -5.17
CA VAL A 147 20.99 5.31 -6.53
C VAL A 147 21.74 6.63 -6.76
N ARG A 148 21.18 7.76 -6.29
CA ARG A 148 21.84 9.07 -6.39
C ARG A 148 23.13 9.14 -5.58
N ARG A 149 23.14 8.57 -4.38
CA ARG A 149 24.33 8.53 -3.51
C ARG A 149 25.46 7.72 -4.15
N ILE A 150 25.15 6.59 -4.79
CA ILE A 150 26.12 5.78 -5.52
C ILE A 150 26.75 6.55 -6.68
N HIS A 151 25.95 7.34 -7.40
CA HIS A 151 26.43 8.26 -8.44
C HIS A 151 27.11 9.54 -7.90
N ARG A 152 27.65 9.49 -6.68
CA ARG A 152 28.40 10.57 -6.00
C ARG A 152 27.64 11.91 -5.89
N LYS A 153 26.30 11.88 -5.92
CA LYS A 153 25.51 13.08 -5.62
C LYS A 153 25.45 13.31 -4.12
N ASP A 154 25.46 14.58 -3.72
CA ASP A 154 25.33 14.96 -2.32
C ASP A 154 23.87 14.82 -1.87
N VAL A 155 23.52 13.62 -1.39
CA VAL A 155 22.19 13.28 -0.87
C VAL A 155 22.35 12.54 0.44
N SER A 156 21.67 13.01 1.48
CA SER A 156 21.61 12.33 2.78
C SER A 156 20.44 11.35 2.81
N ILE A 157 20.73 10.04 2.68
CA ILE A 157 19.71 8.98 2.69
C ILE A 157 18.90 9.01 3.99
N GLY A 158 19.56 9.20 5.15
CA GLY A 158 18.88 9.29 6.44
C GLY A 158 17.85 10.43 6.49
N SER A 159 18.19 11.61 5.95
CA SER A 159 17.24 12.73 5.88
C SER A 159 16.01 12.43 4.99
N VAL A 160 16.20 11.68 3.91
CA VAL A 160 15.12 11.23 3.02
C VAL A 160 14.21 10.24 3.76
N VAL A 161 14.79 9.23 4.41
CA VAL A 161 14.04 8.22 5.18
C VAL A 161 13.21 8.90 6.28
N ILE A 162 13.80 9.80 7.06
CA ILE A 162 13.08 10.55 8.12
C ILE A 162 11.93 11.35 7.53
N SER A 163 12.14 12.01 6.38
CA SER A 163 11.09 12.77 5.69
C SER A 163 9.95 11.87 5.20
N CYS A 164 10.28 10.69 4.67
CA CYS A 164 9.28 9.68 4.27
C CYS A 164 8.49 9.15 5.46
N ILE A 165 9.15 8.83 6.58
CA ILE A 165 8.47 8.38 7.82
C ILE A 165 7.49 9.46 8.31
N LYS A 166 7.91 10.73 8.34
CA LYS A 166 7.01 11.85 8.72
C LYS A 166 5.79 11.94 7.80
N ALA A 167 5.98 11.80 6.49
CA ALA A 167 4.87 11.82 5.54
C ALA A 167 3.96 10.60 5.64
N TYR A 168 4.52 9.42 5.90
CA TYR A 168 3.77 8.20 6.13
C TYR A 168 2.79 8.37 7.29
N PHE A 169 3.27 8.81 8.46
CA PHE A 169 2.40 9.00 9.62
C PHE A 169 1.42 10.16 9.47
N LYS A 170 1.76 11.17 8.65
CA LYS A 170 0.87 12.30 8.38
C LYS A 170 -0.28 11.96 7.43
N ILE A 171 -0.06 11.05 6.46
CA ILE A 171 -0.97 10.83 5.33
C ILE A 171 -1.40 9.37 5.23
N VAL A 172 -0.46 8.44 5.15
CA VAL A 172 -0.75 7.00 4.96
C VAL A 172 -1.46 6.43 6.18
N MET A 173 -0.96 6.69 7.39
CA MET A 173 -1.52 6.12 8.61
C MET A 173 -3.00 6.51 8.84
N PRO A 174 -3.42 7.79 8.73
CA PRO A 174 -4.84 8.16 8.83
C PRO A 174 -5.73 7.48 7.80
N LEU A 175 -5.25 7.31 6.56
CA LEU A 175 -6.01 6.62 5.51
C LEU A 175 -6.21 5.14 5.85
N LEU A 176 -5.16 4.45 6.35
CA LEU A 176 -5.27 3.06 6.76
C LEU A 176 -6.22 2.87 7.94
N VAL A 177 -6.21 3.78 8.91
CA VAL A 177 -7.16 3.76 10.04
C VAL A 177 -8.60 3.87 9.54
N LEU A 178 -8.86 4.80 8.61
CA LEU A 178 -10.17 4.98 8.02
C LEU A 178 -10.59 3.77 7.18
N ALA A 179 -9.69 3.21 6.37
CA ALA A 179 -9.92 2.02 5.59
C ALA A 179 -10.33 0.83 6.46
N ALA A 180 -9.56 0.52 7.50
CA ALA A 180 -9.83 -0.61 8.39
C ALA A 180 -11.15 -0.46 9.14
N PHE A 181 -11.51 0.77 9.56
CA PHE A 181 -12.79 1.02 10.20
C PHE A 181 -13.96 0.80 9.23
N ILE A 182 -13.86 1.31 7.99
CA ILE A 182 -14.90 1.12 6.99
C ILE A 182 -15.02 -0.36 6.60
N GLU A 183 -13.90 -1.06 6.46
CA GLU A 183 -13.84 -2.48 6.10
C GLU A 183 -14.59 -3.36 7.10
N VAL A 184 -14.49 -3.07 8.40
CA VAL A 184 -15.10 -3.90 9.44
C VAL A 184 -16.52 -3.47 9.78
N TYR A 185 -16.81 -2.17 9.81
CA TYR A 185 -18.11 -1.69 10.28
C TYR A 185 -19.09 -1.35 9.16
N VAL A 186 -18.63 -0.98 7.97
CA VAL A 186 -19.50 -0.49 6.89
C VAL A 186 -19.63 -1.52 5.77
N THR A 187 -18.50 -2.06 5.28
CA THR A 187 -18.51 -3.02 4.17
C THR A 187 -19.43 -4.23 4.41
N PRO A 188 -19.44 -4.89 5.60
CA PRO A 188 -20.30 -6.04 5.82
C PRO A 188 -21.78 -5.68 5.83
N LEU A 189 -22.14 -4.50 6.35
CA LEU A 189 -23.54 -4.01 6.35
C LEU A 189 -24.05 -3.77 4.93
N LEU A 190 -23.18 -3.25 4.05
CA LEU A 190 -23.54 -3.04 2.64
C LEU A 190 -23.67 -4.36 1.88
N LEU A 191 -22.75 -5.31 2.12
CA LEU A 191 -22.80 -6.62 1.47
C LEU A 191 -24.02 -7.44 1.89
N GLN A 192 -24.49 -7.33 3.14
CA GLN A 192 -25.71 -8.00 3.60
C GLN A 192 -26.99 -7.56 2.87
N GLN A 193 -27.00 -6.37 2.26
CA GLN A 193 -28.16 -5.89 1.48
C GLN A 193 -28.21 -6.48 0.06
N LEU A 194 -27.14 -7.15 -0.37
CA LEU A 194 -26.98 -7.74 -1.71
C LEU A 194 -27.06 -9.27 -1.69
N LEU A 195 -27.17 -9.89 -0.51
CA LEU A 195 -27.38 -11.32 -0.29
C LEU A 195 -28.88 -11.61 -0.14
#